data_AF-A0A072TZE3-F1
#
_entry.id   AF-A0A072TZE3-F1
#
_cell.length_a   1.000
_cell.length_b   1.000
_cell.length_c   1.000
_cell.angle_alpha   90.00
_cell.angle_beta   90.00
_cell.angle_gamma   90.00
#
_symmetry.space_group_name_H-M   'P 1'
#
loop_
_entity.id
_entity.type
_entity.pdbx_description
1 polymer ?
#
loop_
_entity_poly.entity_id
_entity_poly.type
_entity_poly.pdbx_seq_one_letter_code
_entity_poly.pdbx_strand_id
1 'polypeptide(L)' 'MVEIVKFVYVMIIFISLFFGAMNVDARTIRICSHDYDCIGYFCPYSIQPRSTKPLCRLVGGIWKPSGEPVGLCTCI' A
#
# COMPACT_ATOMS: atom_id res chain seq x y z
N MET A 1 1.17 34.48 -24.81
CA MET A 1 1.54 33.08 -25.17
C MET A 1 2.49 32.45 -24.16
N VAL A 2 3.60 33.10 -23.79
CA VAL A 2 4.60 32.56 -22.85
C VAL A 2 4.04 32.31 -21.44
N GLU A 3 3.15 33.19 -20.96
CA GLU A 3 2.53 33.05 -19.63
C GLU A 3 1.62 31.83 -19.52
N ILE A 4 0.86 31.54 -20.57
CA ILE A 4 -0.03 30.38 -20.65
C ILE A 4 0.82 29.10 -20.65
N VAL A 5 1.92 29.08 -21.40
CA VAL A 5 2.85 27.93 -21.41
C VAL A 5 3.46 27.71 -20.03
N LYS A 6 3.86 28.78 -19.33
CA LYS A 6 4.36 28.70 -17.95
C LYS A 6 3.32 28.11 -16.99
N PHE A 7 2.07 28.57 -17.07
CA PHE A 7 0.98 28.06 -16.24
C PHE A 7 0.74 26.57 -16.45
N VAL A 8 0.71 26.12 -17.70
CA VAL A 8 0.53 24.70 -18.06
C VAL A 8 1.69 23.85 -17.52
N TYR A 9 2.94 24.31 -17.64
CA TYR A 9 4.09 23.59 -17.10
C TYR A 9 4.03 23.43 -15.58
N VAL A 10 3.63 24.49 -14.86
CA VAL A 10 3.46 24.41 -13.40
C VAL A 10 2.38 23.39 -13.04
N MET A 11 1.24 23.40 -13.72
CA MET A 11 0.16 22.42 -13.52
C MET A 11 0.62 20.98 -13.76
N ILE A 12 1.37 20.73 -14.84
CA ILE A 12 1.92 19.40 -15.15
C ILE A 12 2.85 18.94 -14.02
N ILE A 13 3.77 19.80 -13.55
CA ILE A 13 4.69 19.47 -12.45
C ILE A 13 3.92 19.10 -11.19
N PHE A 14 2.90 19.88 -10.81
CA PHE A 14 2.07 19.59 -9.63
C PHE A 14 1.34 18.25 -9.75
N ILE A 15 0.74 17.96 -10.90
CA ILE A 15 0.03 16.70 -11.15
C ILE A 15 1.01 15.52 -11.12
N SER A 16 2.17 15.64 -11.77
CA SER A 16 3.19 14.60 -11.78
C SER A 16 3.74 14.30 -10.38
N LEU A 17 4.01 15.33 -9.57
CA LEU A 17 4.43 15.16 -8.19
C LEU A 17 3.35 14.50 -7.32
N PHE A 18 2.08 14.85 -7.54
CA PHE A 18 0.96 14.25 -6.83
C PHE A 18 0.85 12.74 -7.11
N PHE A 19 0.87 12.33 -8.39
CA PHE A 19 0.87 10.91 -8.75
C PHE A 19 2.13 10.17 -8.30
N GLY A 20 3.30 10.83 -8.32
CA GLY A 20 4.54 10.28 -7.79
C GLY A 20 4.45 10.02 -6.28
N ALA A 21 3.88 10.94 -5.51
CA ALA A 21 3.69 10.82 -4.07
C ALA A 21 2.68 9.74 -3.69
N MET A 22 1.55 9.63 -4.43
CA MET A 22 0.56 8.58 -4.21
C MET A 22 1.11 7.16 -4.39
N ASN A 23 2.14 6.97 -5.23
CA ASN A 23 2.78 5.67 -5.42
C ASN A 23 3.70 5.26 -4.26
N VAL A 24 4.13 6.17 -3.40
CA VAL A 24 5.04 5.86 -2.28
C VAL A 24 4.28 5.22 -1.10
N ASP A 25 3.03 5.61 -0.89
CA ASP A 25 2.15 5.08 0.18
C ASP A 25 1.28 3.89 -0.26
N ALA A 26 1.36 3.47 -1.51
CA ALA A 26 0.76 2.21 -1.97
C ALA A 26 1.58 0.99 -1.53
N ARG A 27 2.17 1.01 -0.32
CA ARG A 27 2.43 -0.24 0.39
C ARG A 27 1.06 -0.86 0.58
N THR A 28 0.83 -1.86 -0.25
CA THR A 28 -0.18 -2.90 -0.22
C THR A 28 -0.53 -3.32 1.22
N ILE A 29 -1.26 -2.49 1.96
CA ILE A 29 -1.76 -2.86 3.27
C ILE A 29 -3.06 -3.61 2.99
N ARG A 30 -2.91 -4.91 2.71
CA ARG A 30 -4.05 -5.80 2.52
C ARG A 30 -4.57 -6.16 3.90
N ILE A 31 -5.81 -5.77 4.17
CA ILE A 31 -6.51 -6.13 5.39
C ILE A 31 -6.88 -7.62 5.32
N CYS A 32 -6.72 -8.33 6.43
CA CYS A 32 -7.00 -9.77 6.54
C CYS A 32 -7.68 -10.07 7.88
N SER A 33 -8.41 -11.18 7.95
CA SER A 33 -8.86 -11.80 9.19
C SER A 33 -8.09 -13.10 9.45
N HIS A 34 -7.66 -13.75 8.37
CA HIS A 34 -6.95 -15.01 8.39
C HIS A 34 -5.77 -15.02 7.41
N ASP A 35 -4.81 -15.93 7.63
CA ASP A 35 -3.61 -16.04 6.77
C ASP A 35 -3.95 -16.35 5.31
N TYR A 36 -5.03 -17.09 5.06
CA TYR A 36 -5.47 -17.39 3.69
C TYR A 36 -5.99 -16.15 2.95
N ASP A 37 -6.41 -15.10 3.65
CA ASP A 37 -6.77 -13.83 3.03
C ASP A 37 -5.55 -13.14 2.42
N CYS A 38 -4.33 -13.56 2.80
CA CYS A 38 -3.07 -13.07 2.27
C CYS A 38 -2.55 -13.90 1.09
N ILE A 39 -3.31 -14.88 0.58
CA ILE A 39 -2.94 -15.63 -0.63
C ILE A 39 -2.84 -14.67 -1.82
N GLY A 40 -1.70 -14.69 -2.51
CA GLY A 40 -1.38 -13.78 -3.61
C GLY A 40 -0.75 -12.45 -3.18
N TYR A 41 -0.55 -12.24 -1.88
CA TYR A 41 0.26 -11.13 -1.38
C TYR A 41 1.74 -11.38 -1.70
N PHE A 42 2.37 -10.47 -2.44
CA PHE A 42 3.76 -10.63 -2.86
C PHE A 42 4.71 -10.01 -1.82
N CYS A 43 5.63 -10.81 -1.31
CA CYS A 43 6.70 -10.34 -0.43
C CYS A 43 7.90 -9.86 -1.28
N PRO A 44 8.31 -8.59 -1.17
CA PRO A 44 9.43 -8.09 -1.96
C PRO A 44 10.74 -8.77 -1.54
N TYR A 45 11.48 -9.31 -2.51
CA TYR A 45 12.82 -9.87 -2.30
C TYR A 45 13.81 -8.88 -1.68
N SER A 46 13.58 -7.58 -1.84
CA SER A 46 14.41 -6.53 -1.23
C SER A 46 14.33 -6.49 0.29
N ILE A 47 13.28 -7.05 0.89
CA ILE A 47 13.09 -7.04 2.34
C ILE A 47 13.76 -8.26 2.98
N GLN A 48 13.84 -9.42 2.30
CA GLN A 48 14.52 -10.62 2.83
C GLN A 48 14.89 -11.66 1.75
N PRO A 49 16.00 -12.42 1.91
CA PRO A 49 16.50 -13.40 0.94
C PRO A 49 15.78 -14.76 0.97
N ARG A 50 14.89 -15.01 1.94
CA ARG A 50 14.10 -16.25 2.04
C ARG A 50 12.66 -15.95 1.66
N SER A 51 12.10 -16.77 0.79
CA SER A 51 10.68 -16.74 0.41
C SER A 51 9.79 -16.97 1.64
N THR A 52 9.49 -15.92 2.40
CA THR A 52 8.54 -16.00 3.49
C THR A 52 7.12 -15.89 2.98
N LYS A 53 6.25 -16.73 3.53
CA LYS A 53 4.83 -16.74 3.21
C LYS A 53 4.20 -15.49 3.83
N PRO A 54 3.30 -14.80 3.13
CA PRO A 54 2.57 -13.71 3.71
C PRO A 54 1.63 -14.24 4.81
N LEU A 55 1.60 -13.56 5.95
CA LEU A 55 0.82 -13.94 7.13
C LEU A 55 -0.03 -12.76 7.58
N CYS A 56 -1.18 -13.06 8.18
CA CYS A 56 -2.08 -12.05 8.72
C CYS A 56 -1.63 -11.66 10.13
N ARG A 57 -1.13 -10.43 10.28
CA ARG A 57 -0.76 -9.88 11.58
C ARG A 57 -1.91 -9.06 12.13
N LEU A 58 -2.57 -9.56 13.17
CA LEU A 58 -3.66 -8.85 13.84
C LEU A 58 -3.18 -7.50 14.40
N VAL A 59 -3.97 -6.46 14.15
CA VAL A 59 -3.75 -5.12 14.68
C VAL A 59 -4.66 -4.95 15.88
N GLY A 60 -4.08 -4.85 17.07
CA GLY A 60 -4.85 -4.65 18.30
C GLY A 60 -5.70 -3.38 18.21
N GLY A 61 -6.99 -3.50 18.51
CA GLY A 61 -7.92 -2.36 18.58
C GLY A 61 -8.80 -2.14 17.36
N ILE A 62 -8.68 -2.95 16.29
CA ILE A 62 -9.55 -2.87 15.12
C ILE A 62 -10.32 -4.19 14.95
N TRP A 63 -11.64 -4.08 14.88
CA TRP A 63 -12.56 -5.22 14.74
C TRP A 63 -13.55 -4.91 13.63
N LYS A 64 -13.96 -5.92 12.86
CA LYS A 64 -15.08 -5.76 11.94
C LYS A 64 -16.39 -5.59 12.73
N PRO A 65 -17.43 -4.97 12.13
CA PRO A 65 -18.78 -4.97 12.71
C PRO A 65 -19.33 -6.37 13.00
N SER A 66 -18.82 -7.40 12.31
CA SER A 66 -19.14 -8.81 12.52
C SER A 66 -18.50 -9.42 13.79
N GLY A 67 -17.60 -8.70 14.47
CA GLY A 67 -16.83 -9.21 15.61
C GLY A 67 -15.55 -9.97 15.24
N GLU A 68 -15.20 -10.04 13.96
CA GLU A 68 -13.94 -10.65 13.51
C GLU A 68 -12.72 -9.74 13.77
N PRO A 69 -11.59 -10.32 14.21
CA PRO A 69 -10.36 -9.55 14.41
C PRO A 69 -9.80 -9.09 13.07
N VAL A 70 -9.30 -7.85 13.03
CA VAL A 70 -8.73 -7.26 11.81
C VAL A 70 -7.21 -7.23 11.91
N GLY A 71 -6.55 -7.73 10.87
CA GLY A 71 -5.11 -7.73 10.72
C GLY A 71 -4.66 -7.16 9.39
N LEU A 72 -3.35 -7.09 9.22
CA LEU A 72 -2.67 -6.67 8.00
C LEU A 72 -1.77 -7.79 7.51
N CYS A 73 -1.78 -8.03 6.20
CA CYS A 73 -0.84 -8.97 5.59
C CYS A 73 0.58 -8.41 5.73
N THR A 74 1.46 -9.21 6.31
CA THR A 74 2.87 -8.87 6.51
C THR A 74 3.75 -10.02 6.04
N CYS A 75 4.98 -9.68 5.66
CA CYS A 75 6.02 -10.65 5.35
C CYS A 75 6.97 -10.70 6.55
N ILE A 76 7.14 -11.88 7.14
CA ILE A 76 8.06 -12.11 8.26
C ILE A 76 9.44 -12.47 7.73
#